data_AF-A0A399D2A4-F1
#
_entry.id   AF-A0A399D2A4-F1
#
_cell.length_a   1.000
_cell.length_b   1.000
_cell.length_c   1.000
_cell.angle_alpha   90.00
_cell.angle_beta   90.00
_cell.angle_gamma   90.00
#
_symmetry.space_group_name_H-M   'P 1'
#
loop_
_entity.id
_entity.type
_entity.pdbx_description
1 polymer ?
#
loop_
_entity_poly.entity_id
_entity_poly.type
_entity_poly.pdbx_seq_one_letter_code
_entity_poly.pdbx_strand_id
1 'polypeptide(L)'
;MQNKKESIWQFMILPALAMMLGWGLRGHIGGGPFGAMIPGAMVALGICLLLKLPASVTSIIVVFGVFGIGLGGEMTYGQTLGFLRNPETVWWGTAGTTLKGAVWGLLGGAVFSLGFIYHRISKKNIITGLLLMMAGLFLGFKLVNEPMLLYFSDPAKPRAESWAALLFGAIALLVFLKFKVTSTEYKLVYRFALYGMVGGGLGFGLGGFWMVLGSHIPDFVLKDWWKAMEFTFGLLLGASLGLAAWKNRDIIRAGFQSGNYPAAPSPMHRAAEFGLVFALALFIHWLFPNLLESFMETRGPANNIGQSIVYGILRVLGNYAFYGFIFVLIIMRFPSIAWQIGITLTFCHAAIDLIRDFYPDLNPWAMFTMHFFWVFLMTAVVAILTAYYSRLKNSVTPLFLLLIWSCIVISLLRLLLLSGSLSISGMNIFEVVFNRFFVDIFFILSAIAVTWIILLKKQSQY
;
A
#
# COMPACT_ATOMS: atom_id res chain seq x y z
N MET A 1 -13.98 -24.49 -26.77
CA MET A 1 -13.92 -24.28 -25.30
C MET A 1 -14.88 -23.16 -24.93
N GLN A 2 -15.94 -23.47 -24.19
CA GLN A 2 -16.94 -22.49 -23.78
C GLN A 2 -16.29 -21.35 -22.98
N ASN A 3 -16.53 -20.12 -23.45
CA ASN A 3 -16.08 -18.87 -22.89
C ASN A 3 -16.74 -18.68 -21.51
N LYS A 4 -16.23 -19.34 -20.46
CA LYS A 4 -16.80 -19.28 -19.11
C LYS A 4 -16.63 -17.85 -18.62
N LYS A 5 -17.71 -17.07 -18.71
CA LYS A 5 -17.78 -15.66 -18.34
C LYS A 5 -17.13 -15.50 -16.96
N GLU A 6 -16.09 -14.68 -16.86
CA GLU A 6 -15.38 -14.49 -15.59
C GLU A 6 -16.36 -14.00 -14.53
N SER A 7 -16.45 -14.76 -13.43
CA SER A 7 -17.44 -14.52 -12.38
C SER A 7 -17.07 -13.27 -11.59
N ILE A 8 -18.08 -12.45 -11.28
CA ILE A 8 -17.96 -11.29 -10.38
C ILE A 8 -17.32 -11.69 -9.03
N TRP A 9 -17.65 -12.89 -8.54
CA TRP A 9 -17.11 -13.42 -7.28
C TRP A 9 -15.61 -13.62 -7.32
N GLN A 10 -15.05 -14.03 -8.46
CA GLN A 10 -13.59 -14.17 -8.60
C GLN A 10 -12.89 -12.82 -8.50
N PHE A 11 -13.50 -11.79 -9.09
CA PHE A 11 -13.03 -10.41 -9.03
C PHE A 11 -13.20 -9.79 -7.64
N MET A 12 -14.09 -10.27 -6.80
CA MET A 12 -14.17 -9.81 -5.41
C MET A 12 -13.22 -10.59 -4.51
N ILE A 13 -13.23 -11.93 -4.56
CA ILE A 13 -12.55 -12.81 -3.59
C ILE A 13 -11.02 -12.71 -3.70
N LEU A 14 -10.44 -12.84 -4.90
CA LEU A 14 -8.97 -12.86 -5.01
C LEU A 14 -8.37 -11.51 -4.58
N PRO A 15 -8.81 -10.35 -5.08
CA PRO A 15 -8.33 -9.05 -4.60
C PRO A 15 -8.61 -8.83 -3.11
N ALA A 16 -9.75 -9.28 -2.58
CA ALA A 16 -10.06 -9.18 -1.15
C ALA A 16 -9.07 -9.96 -0.29
N LEU A 17 -8.85 -11.25 -0.59
CA LEU A 17 -7.92 -12.10 0.18
C LEU A 17 -6.47 -11.63 0.03
N ALA A 18 -6.06 -11.21 -1.17
CA ALA A 18 -4.73 -10.68 -1.42
C ALA A 18 -4.47 -9.39 -0.63
N MET A 19 -5.43 -8.48 -0.59
CA MET A 19 -5.32 -7.22 0.13
C MET A 19 -5.46 -7.40 1.65
N MET A 20 -6.32 -8.32 2.10
CA MET A 20 -6.42 -8.74 3.51
C MET A 20 -5.08 -9.28 4.02
N LEU A 21 -4.48 -10.22 3.27
CA LEU A 21 -3.15 -10.76 3.58
C LEU A 21 -2.09 -9.66 3.59
N GLY A 22 -2.06 -8.81 2.56
CA GLY A 22 -1.10 -7.70 2.47
C GLY A 22 -1.21 -6.73 3.66
N TRP A 23 -2.43 -6.42 4.12
CA TRP A 23 -2.60 -5.57 5.30
C TRP A 23 -2.18 -6.24 6.59
N GLY A 24 -2.56 -7.50 6.73
CA GLY A 24 -2.11 -8.33 7.84
C GLY A 24 -0.60 -8.34 7.94
N LEU A 25 0.09 -8.67 6.85
CA LEU A 25 1.54 -8.70 6.82
C LEU A 25 2.15 -7.34 7.14
N ARG A 26 1.60 -6.25 6.60
CA ARG A 26 2.05 -4.89 6.90
C ARG A 26 2.08 -4.63 8.39
N GLY A 27 0.95 -4.62 9.11
CA GLY A 27 0.99 -4.23 10.53
C GLY A 27 1.66 -5.26 11.46
N HIS A 28 2.16 -6.39 10.94
CA HIS A 28 2.90 -7.39 11.71
C HIS A 28 4.38 -7.27 11.41
N ILE A 29 4.78 -6.99 10.17
CA ILE A 29 6.19 -6.86 9.81
C ILE A 29 6.66 -5.41 9.96
N GLY A 30 5.75 -4.41 10.06
CA GLY A 30 6.08 -3.04 10.45
C GLY A 30 4.98 -1.96 10.26
N GLY A 31 5.08 -0.88 11.04
CA GLY A 31 4.01 0.11 11.23
C GLY A 31 4.04 1.36 10.33
N GLY A 32 4.88 1.41 9.29
CA GLY A 32 5.15 2.64 8.52
C GLY A 32 4.23 2.89 7.31
N PRO A 33 4.41 4.04 6.63
CA PRO A 33 3.70 4.37 5.40
C PRO A 33 4.11 3.45 4.23
N PHE A 34 5.38 3.04 4.16
CA PHE A 34 5.87 2.15 3.11
C PHE A 34 5.34 0.71 3.24
N GLY A 35 4.85 0.28 4.41
CA GLY A 35 4.24 -1.05 4.57
C GLY A 35 2.98 -1.21 3.71
N ALA A 36 2.31 -0.10 3.41
CA ALA A 36 1.15 -0.03 2.54
C ALA A 36 1.43 -0.37 1.08
N MET A 37 2.71 -0.48 0.70
CA MET A 37 3.13 -0.97 -0.60
C MET A 37 2.73 -2.44 -0.82
N ILE A 38 2.80 -3.28 0.22
CA ILE A 38 2.52 -4.72 0.14
C ILE A 38 1.08 -4.98 -0.36
N PRO A 39 0.02 -4.51 0.33
CA PRO A 39 -1.34 -4.71 -0.16
C PRO A 39 -1.59 -4.03 -1.51
N GLY A 40 -0.95 -2.89 -1.78
CA GLY A 40 -1.03 -2.20 -3.08
C GLY A 40 -0.51 -3.04 -4.24
N ALA A 41 0.65 -3.68 -4.06
CA ALA A 41 1.20 -4.59 -5.05
C ALA A 41 0.33 -5.85 -5.21
N MET A 42 -0.10 -6.45 -4.09
CA MET A 42 -0.89 -7.69 -4.11
C MET A 42 -2.26 -7.50 -4.76
N VAL A 43 -2.98 -6.41 -4.47
CA VAL A 43 -4.30 -6.14 -5.09
C VAL A 43 -4.15 -5.85 -6.60
N ALA A 44 -3.10 -5.13 -6.99
CA ALA A 44 -2.81 -4.85 -8.40
C ALA A 44 -2.48 -6.15 -9.16
N LEU A 45 -1.62 -7.01 -8.61
CA LEU A 45 -1.30 -8.32 -9.19
C LEU A 45 -2.54 -9.20 -9.32
N GLY A 46 -3.38 -9.27 -8.28
CA GLY A 46 -4.62 -10.03 -8.28
C GLY A 46 -5.60 -9.57 -9.37
N ILE A 47 -5.81 -8.25 -9.48
CA ILE A 47 -6.69 -7.67 -10.51
C ILE A 47 -6.12 -7.90 -11.92
N CYS A 48 -4.84 -7.64 -12.14
CA CYS A 48 -4.19 -7.83 -13.46
C CYS A 48 -4.18 -9.30 -13.90
N LEU A 49 -3.99 -10.24 -12.97
CA LEU A 49 -4.08 -11.68 -13.24
C LEU A 49 -5.49 -12.07 -13.72
N LEU A 50 -6.53 -11.56 -13.06
CA LEU A 50 -7.92 -11.82 -13.46
C LEU A 50 -8.30 -11.15 -14.78
N LEU A 51 -7.80 -9.95 -15.03
CA LEU A 51 -8.00 -9.25 -16.29
C LEU A 51 -7.20 -9.88 -17.45
N LYS A 52 -6.22 -10.74 -17.14
CA LYS A 52 -5.28 -11.39 -18.07
C LYS A 52 -4.45 -10.35 -18.83
N LEU A 53 -3.97 -9.32 -18.13
CA LEU A 53 -3.15 -8.29 -18.73
C LEU A 53 -1.73 -8.79 -19.00
N PRO A 54 -1.06 -8.31 -20.06
CA PRO A 54 0.35 -8.65 -20.30
C PRO A 54 1.25 -8.22 -19.14
N ALA A 55 2.37 -8.92 -18.99
CA ALA A 55 3.34 -8.63 -17.93
C ALA A 55 3.91 -7.20 -17.98
N SER A 56 4.17 -6.67 -19.17
CA SER A 56 4.71 -5.32 -19.36
C SER A 56 3.75 -4.22 -18.88
N VAL A 57 2.44 -4.43 -19.06
CA VAL A 57 1.39 -3.53 -18.58
C VAL A 57 1.18 -3.72 -17.07
N THR A 58 1.19 -4.99 -16.63
CA THR A 58 1.00 -5.34 -15.23
C THR A 58 2.06 -4.70 -14.34
N SER A 59 3.34 -4.69 -14.74
CA SER A 59 4.42 -4.10 -13.96
C SER A 59 4.17 -2.63 -13.64
N ILE A 60 3.69 -1.86 -14.62
CA ILE A 60 3.34 -0.44 -14.46
C ILE A 60 2.14 -0.28 -13.53
N ILE A 61 1.08 -1.08 -13.73
CA ILE A 61 -0.11 -1.04 -12.87
C ILE A 61 0.24 -1.38 -11.41
N VAL A 62 1.17 -2.32 -11.19
CA VAL A 62 1.66 -2.67 -9.85
C VAL A 62 2.34 -1.46 -9.20
N VAL A 63 3.15 -0.70 -9.92
CA VAL A 63 3.75 0.54 -9.36
C VAL A 63 2.69 1.57 -8.99
N PHE A 64 1.64 1.74 -9.81
CA PHE A 64 0.51 2.61 -9.46
C PHE A 64 -0.33 2.06 -8.29
N GLY A 65 -0.42 0.74 -8.13
CA GLY A 65 -1.07 0.10 -6.98
C GLY A 65 -0.28 0.34 -5.68
N VAL A 66 1.04 0.12 -5.74
CA VAL A 66 2.00 0.42 -4.68
C VAL A 66 1.91 1.89 -4.29
N PHE A 67 1.93 2.81 -5.26
CA PHE A 67 1.78 4.24 -5.01
C PHE A 67 0.40 4.57 -4.41
N GLY A 68 -0.67 4.22 -5.10
CA GLY A 68 -2.02 4.64 -4.72
C GLY A 68 -2.45 4.11 -3.35
N ILE A 69 -2.31 2.80 -3.11
CA ILE A 69 -2.65 2.22 -1.81
C ILE A 69 -1.65 2.64 -0.74
N GLY A 70 -0.37 2.77 -1.13
CA GLY A 70 0.72 3.25 -0.28
C GLY A 70 0.44 4.60 0.38
N LEU A 71 -0.23 5.51 -0.34
CA LEU A 71 -0.54 6.87 0.15
C LEU A 71 -1.27 6.90 1.49
N GLY A 72 -2.15 5.96 1.79
CA GLY A 72 -2.83 5.99 3.08
C GLY A 72 -2.06 5.34 4.21
N GLY A 73 -0.87 4.82 3.95
CA GLY A 73 0.14 4.61 4.99
C GLY A 73 0.48 5.90 5.75
N GLU A 74 0.26 7.08 5.15
CA GLU A 74 0.34 8.41 5.79
C GLU A 74 -0.86 8.74 6.68
N MET A 75 -1.91 7.92 6.68
CA MET A 75 -3.10 8.19 7.45
C MET A 75 -2.80 8.05 8.94
N THR A 76 -2.98 9.12 9.68
CA THR A 76 -2.84 9.12 11.15
C THR A 76 -4.17 8.74 11.79
N TYR A 77 -4.23 7.56 12.39
CA TYR A 77 -5.48 7.04 12.96
C TYR A 77 -5.32 6.36 14.34
N GLY A 78 -4.10 6.29 14.89
CA GLY A 78 -3.85 5.58 16.16
C GLY A 78 -4.71 6.09 17.33
N GLN A 79 -4.78 7.41 17.54
CA GLN A 79 -5.65 7.99 18.56
C GLN A 79 -7.15 7.85 18.21
N THR A 80 -7.52 7.93 16.92
CA THR A 80 -8.89 7.68 16.46
C THR A 80 -9.39 6.30 16.87
N LEU A 81 -8.51 5.29 16.81
CA LEU A 81 -8.82 3.93 17.24
C LEU A 81 -8.85 3.78 18.76
N GLY A 82 -8.17 4.66 19.51
CA GLY A 82 -8.32 4.78 20.95
C GLY A 82 -9.75 5.16 21.35
N PHE A 83 -10.42 6.05 20.61
CA PHE A 83 -11.80 6.43 20.88
C PHE A 83 -12.80 5.27 20.78
N LEU A 84 -12.52 4.27 19.94
CA LEU A 84 -13.37 3.09 19.80
C LEU A 84 -13.38 2.20 21.05
N ARG A 85 -12.36 2.31 21.91
CA ARG A 85 -12.28 1.51 23.14
C ARG A 85 -13.16 2.06 24.26
N ASN A 86 -13.58 3.33 24.17
CA ASN A 86 -14.36 4.02 25.19
C ASN A 86 -15.81 4.20 24.72
N PRO A 87 -16.82 3.75 25.48
CA PRO A 87 -18.24 3.85 25.10
C PRO A 87 -18.71 5.28 24.77
N GLU A 88 -18.20 6.28 25.48
CA GLU A 88 -18.59 7.69 25.29
C GLU A 88 -18.10 8.27 23.96
N THR A 89 -17.00 7.75 23.43
CA THR A 89 -16.36 8.28 22.21
C THR A 89 -16.48 7.34 21.01
N VAL A 90 -17.15 6.19 21.16
CA VAL A 90 -17.20 5.13 20.15
C VAL A 90 -17.71 5.65 18.81
N TRP A 91 -18.80 6.43 18.81
CA TRP A 91 -19.40 6.93 17.57
C TRP A 91 -18.53 7.98 16.87
N TRP A 92 -17.80 8.79 17.63
CA TRP A 92 -16.82 9.71 17.08
C TRP A 92 -15.62 8.96 16.48
N GLY A 93 -15.16 7.92 17.17
CA GLY A 93 -14.15 6.99 16.65
C GLY A 93 -14.61 6.32 15.35
N THR A 94 -15.84 5.82 15.29
CA THR A 94 -16.42 5.16 14.10
C THR A 94 -16.58 6.13 12.93
N ALA A 95 -17.04 7.35 13.20
CA ALA A 95 -17.11 8.40 12.17
C ALA A 95 -15.71 8.73 11.63
N GLY A 96 -14.73 8.86 12.53
CA GLY A 96 -13.33 9.12 12.20
C GLY A 96 -12.70 8.01 11.36
N THR A 97 -12.81 6.75 11.77
CA THR A 97 -12.27 5.63 10.98
C THR A 97 -12.96 5.48 9.64
N THR A 98 -14.27 5.66 9.58
CA THR A 98 -15.04 5.62 8.32
C THR A 98 -14.58 6.72 7.36
N LEU A 99 -14.47 7.96 7.83
CA LEU A 99 -14.01 9.07 7.00
C LEU A 99 -12.57 8.84 6.51
N LYS A 100 -11.66 8.47 7.43
CA LYS A 100 -10.26 8.22 7.10
C LYS A 100 -10.13 7.09 6.07
N GLY A 101 -10.85 5.99 6.28
CA GLY A 101 -10.88 4.86 5.34
C GLY A 101 -11.44 5.25 3.97
N ALA A 102 -12.51 6.05 3.95
CA ALA A 102 -13.13 6.51 2.72
C ALA A 102 -12.19 7.42 1.92
N VAL A 103 -11.57 8.40 2.56
CA VAL A 103 -10.65 9.31 1.88
C VAL A 103 -9.39 8.59 1.39
N TRP A 104 -8.86 7.67 2.19
CA TRP A 104 -7.76 6.82 1.76
C TRP A 104 -8.15 6.04 0.50
N GLY A 105 -9.25 5.30 0.54
CA GLY A 105 -9.70 4.52 -0.60
C GLY A 105 -10.02 5.38 -1.84
N LEU A 106 -10.52 6.61 -1.64
CA LEU A 106 -10.79 7.56 -2.71
C LEU A 106 -9.51 7.93 -3.48
N LEU A 107 -8.49 8.42 -2.77
CA LEU A 107 -7.23 8.80 -3.39
C LEU A 107 -6.49 7.58 -3.95
N GLY A 108 -6.45 6.50 -3.17
CA GLY A 108 -5.74 5.29 -3.56
C GLY A 108 -6.34 4.64 -4.79
N GLY A 109 -7.67 4.57 -4.89
CA GLY A 109 -8.38 4.12 -6.08
C GLY A 109 -8.12 5.02 -7.30
N ALA A 110 -8.12 6.34 -7.12
CA ALA A 110 -7.83 7.29 -8.19
C ALA A 110 -6.42 7.09 -8.76
N VAL A 111 -5.39 7.07 -7.90
CA VAL A 111 -3.99 6.89 -8.33
C VAL A 111 -3.76 5.49 -8.91
N PHE A 112 -4.27 4.44 -8.27
CA PHE A 112 -4.13 3.07 -8.77
C PHE A 112 -4.67 2.95 -10.21
N SER A 113 -5.83 3.53 -10.47
CA SER A 113 -6.48 3.43 -11.78
C SER A 113 -5.74 4.17 -12.91
N LEU A 114 -4.86 5.13 -12.58
CA LEU A 114 -3.98 5.76 -13.57
C LEU A 114 -3.09 4.74 -14.27
N GLY A 115 -2.73 3.64 -13.61
CA GLY A 115 -1.97 2.55 -14.23
C GLY A 115 -2.67 1.95 -15.45
N PHE A 116 -4.00 1.83 -15.44
CA PHE A 116 -4.78 1.28 -16.57
C PHE A 116 -4.88 2.22 -17.78
N ILE A 117 -4.59 3.50 -17.59
CA ILE A 117 -4.67 4.54 -18.64
C ILE A 117 -3.33 5.21 -18.89
N TYR A 118 -2.27 4.77 -18.21
CA TYR A 118 -0.93 5.35 -18.26
C TYR A 118 -0.39 5.51 -19.69
N HIS A 119 -0.63 4.52 -20.57
CA HIS A 119 -0.18 4.54 -21.96
C HIS A 119 -1.04 5.39 -22.90
N ARG A 120 -2.24 5.80 -22.45
CA ARG A 120 -3.20 6.58 -23.24
C ARG A 120 -3.16 8.07 -22.89
N ILE A 121 -2.62 8.41 -21.72
CA ILE A 121 -2.46 9.78 -21.28
C ILE A 121 -1.03 10.25 -21.57
N SER A 122 -0.88 11.51 -21.98
CA SER A 122 0.44 12.12 -22.13
C SER A 122 1.22 12.16 -20.79
N LYS A 123 2.53 11.92 -20.84
CA LYS A 123 3.41 11.98 -19.65
C LYS A 123 3.26 13.32 -18.91
N LYS A 124 3.14 14.42 -19.66
CA LYS A 124 2.91 15.77 -19.10
C LYS A 124 1.64 15.84 -18.24
N ASN A 125 0.53 15.24 -18.70
CA ASN A 125 -0.71 15.24 -17.95
C ASN A 125 -0.59 14.40 -16.67
N ILE A 126 0.08 13.25 -16.72
CA ILE A 126 0.31 12.43 -15.52
C ILE A 126 1.16 13.22 -14.50
N ILE A 127 2.27 13.81 -14.93
CA ILE A 127 3.14 14.61 -14.05
C ILE A 127 2.38 15.79 -13.45
N THR A 128 1.65 16.55 -14.27
CA THR A 128 0.87 17.71 -13.81
C THR A 128 -0.22 17.29 -12.83
N GLY A 129 -0.92 16.19 -13.09
CA GLY A 129 -1.95 15.66 -12.19
C GLY A 129 -1.38 15.27 -10.83
N LEU A 130 -0.22 14.61 -10.79
CA LEU A 130 0.43 14.22 -9.54
C LEU A 130 1.02 15.43 -8.78
N LEU A 131 1.53 16.44 -9.47
CA LEU A 131 1.95 17.71 -8.85
C LEU A 131 0.76 18.47 -8.25
N LEU A 132 -0.38 18.51 -8.95
CA LEU A 132 -1.61 19.11 -8.44
C LEU A 132 -2.18 18.31 -7.27
N MET A 133 -2.06 16.99 -7.28
CA MET A 133 -2.39 16.15 -6.13
C MET A 133 -1.56 16.54 -4.91
N MET A 134 -0.23 16.68 -5.04
CA MET A 134 0.65 17.13 -3.96
C MET A 134 0.33 18.55 -3.48
N ALA A 135 -0.01 19.47 -4.39
CA ALA A 135 -0.49 20.80 -4.03
C ALA A 135 -1.82 20.73 -3.24
N GLY A 136 -2.73 19.81 -3.63
CA GLY A 136 -3.94 19.51 -2.87
C GLY A 136 -3.62 18.99 -1.46
N LEU A 137 -2.64 18.09 -1.31
CA LEU A 137 -2.18 17.63 0.01
C LEU A 137 -1.74 18.80 0.89
N PHE A 138 -0.90 19.69 0.36
CA PHE A 138 -0.46 20.90 1.06
C PHE A 138 -1.65 21.75 1.52
N LEU A 139 -2.62 21.99 0.63
CA LEU A 139 -3.81 22.77 0.97
C LEU A 139 -4.67 22.09 2.04
N GLY A 140 -4.88 20.77 1.95
CA GLY A 140 -5.66 20.06 2.97
C GLY A 140 -4.98 20.06 4.34
N PHE A 141 -3.64 20.02 4.39
CA PHE A 141 -2.91 20.26 5.64
C PHE A 141 -3.19 21.65 6.19
N LYS A 142 -2.96 22.70 5.38
CA LYS A 142 -3.00 24.10 5.83
C LYS A 142 -4.41 24.61 6.14
N LEU A 143 -5.41 24.16 5.40
CA LEU A 143 -6.77 24.68 5.50
C LEU A 143 -7.64 23.92 6.49
N VAL A 144 -7.33 22.65 6.79
CA VAL A 144 -8.21 21.79 7.59
C VAL A 144 -7.47 21.09 8.72
N ASN A 145 -6.40 20.36 8.44
CA ASN A 145 -5.75 19.53 9.47
C ASN A 145 -4.93 20.34 10.49
N GLU A 146 -4.16 21.35 10.06
CA GLU A 146 -3.39 22.21 10.96
C GLU A 146 -4.27 23.15 11.79
N PRO A 147 -5.32 23.80 11.24
CA PRO A 147 -6.27 24.58 12.04
C PRO A 147 -7.22 23.71 12.88
N MET A 148 -7.15 22.38 12.76
CA MET A 148 -7.97 21.42 13.50
C MET A 148 -9.50 21.63 13.33
N LEU A 149 -9.96 22.01 12.12
CA LEU A 149 -11.39 22.30 11.88
C LEU A 149 -12.32 21.10 12.15
N LEU A 150 -11.83 19.90 11.86
CA LEU A 150 -12.48 18.63 12.19
C LEU A 150 -11.37 17.65 12.55
N TYR A 151 -11.47 17.04 13.73
CA TYR A 151 -10.35 16.35 14.35
C TYR A 151 -10.77 15.07 15.07
N PHE A 152 -10.06 13.98 14.80
CA PHE A 152 -10.37 12.64 15.33
C PHE A 152 -9.25 12.11 16.21
N SER A 153 -8.70 12.99 17.05
CA SER A 153 -7.61 12.67 17.94
C SER A 153 -7.77 13.47 19.25
N ASP A 154 -7.00 13.14 20.28
CA ASP A 154 -7.20 13.66 21.65
C ASP A 154 -7.12 15.20 21.67
N PRO A 155 -8.17 15.94 22.06
CA PRO A 155 -8.14 17.40 22.09
C PRO A 155 -7.08 17.99 23.03
N ALA A 156 -6.72 17.28 24.10
CA ALA A 156 -5.72 17.74 25.06
C ALA A 156 -4.28 17.49 24.57
N LYS A 157 -4.08 16.44 23.76
CA LYS A 157 -2.79 16.07 23.17
C LYS A 157 -2.96 15.70 21.69
N PRO A 158 -3.29 16.71 20.85
CA PRO A 158 -3.71 16.49 19.48
C PRO A 158 -2.59 15.89 18.63
N ARG A 159 -2.84 14.74 18.00
CA ARG A 159 -1.92 14.14 17.04
C ARG A 159 -2.18 14.70 15.65
N ALA A 160 -1.16 15.30 15.03
CA ALA A 160 -1.21 15.83 13.68
C ALA A 160 -1.95 14.89 12.70
N GLU A 161 -2.96 15.43 12.01
CA GLU A 161 -3.80 14.66 11.10
C GLU A 161 -3.43 14.85 9.62
N SER A 162 -3.81 13.89 8.78
CA SER A 162 -3.53 13.88 7.33
C SER A 162 -4.73 13.57 6.44
N TRP A 163 -5.91 13.31 7.02
CA TRP A 163 -7.07 12.87 6.24
C TRP A 163 -7.53 13.95 5.24
N ALA A 164 -7.52 15.22 5.61
CA ALA A 164 -7.97 16.28 4.73
C ALA A 164 -6.97 16.55 3.60
N ALA A 165 -5.67 16.42 3.89
CA ALA A 165 -4.63 16.44 2.87
C ALA A 165 -4.90 15.40 1.77
N LEU A 166 -5.18 14.15 2.14
CA LEU A 166 -5.50 13.11 1.15
C LEU A 166 -6.78 13.41 0.37
N LEU A 167 -7.81 13.97 1.03
CA LEU A 167 -9.07 14.35 0.38
C LEU A 167 -8.84 15.44 -0.68
N PHE A 168 -8.13 16.50 -0.30
CA PHE A 168 -7.83 17.60 -1.22
C PHE A 168 -6.93 17.13 -2.37
N GLY A 169 -5.97 16.23 -2.12
CA GLY A 169 -5.20 15.58 -3.17
C GLY A 169 -6.06 14.82 -4.17
N ALA A 170 -7.02 14.03 -3.67
CA ALA A 170 -7.93 13.27 -4.52
C ALA A 170 -8.80 14.20 -5.36
N ILE A 171 -9.37 15.26 -4.76
CA ILE A 171 -10.19 16.25 -5.45
C ILE A 171 -9.36 16.94 -6.54
N ALA A 172 -8.16 17.44 -6.22
CA ALA A 172 -7.29 18.12 -7.18
C ALA A 172 -6.97 17.22 -8.39
N LEU A 173 -6.59 15.97 -8.13
CA LEU A 173 -6.30 14.99 -9.18
C LEU A 173 -7.53 14.71 -10.04
N LEU A 174 -8.68 14.40 -9.43
CA LEU A 174 -9.91 14.05 -10.14
C LEU A 174 -10.45 15.23 -10.96
N VAL A 175 -10.45 16.44 -10.40
CA VAL A 175 -10.87 17.65 -11.11
C VAL A 175 -9.97 17.89 -12.32
N PHE A 176 -8.65 17.81 -12.15
CA PHE A 176 -7.72 17.97 -13.26
C PHE A 176 -7.95 16.93 -14.37
N LEU A 177 -8.06 15.65 -14.00
CA LEU A 177 -8.26 14.57 -14.98
C LEU A 177 -9.57 14.73 -15.73
N LYS A 178 -10.66 15.17 -15.08
CA LYS A 178 -11.96 15.43 -15.72
C LYS A 178 -11.83 16.32 -16.97
N PHE A 179 -10.90 17.27 -16.97
CA PHE A 179 -10.69 18.19 -18.08
C PHE A 179 -9.55 17.79 -19.03
N LYS A 180 -8.78 16.74 -18.73
CA LYS A 180 -7.54 16.38 -19.47
C LYS A 180 -7.53 15.00 -20.08
N VAL A 181 -8.47 14.13 -19.71
CA VAL A 181 -8.60 12.79 -20.30
C VAL A 181 -9.98 12.63 -20.92
N THR A 182 -10.16 11.60 -21.73
CA THR A 182 -11.46 11.34 -22.36
C THR A 182 -12.52 10.98 -21.30
N SER A 183 -13.81 11.18 -21.60
CA SER A 183 -14.89 10.83 -20.66
C SER A 183 -14.88 9.36 -20.26
N THR A 184 -14.45 8.46 -21.16
CA THR A 184 -14.30 7.02 -20.89
C THR A 184 -13.19 6.73 -19.90
N GLU A 185 -12.04 7.37 -20.05
CA GLU A 185 -10.91 7.24 -19.12
C GLU A 185 -11.22 7.85 -17.76
N TYR A 186 -11.83 9.04 -17.74
CA TYR A 186 -12.25 9.68 -16.50
C TYR A 186 -13.27 8.82 -15.75
N LYS A 187 -14.23 8.22 -16.46
CA LYS A 187 -15.22 7.30 -15.87
C LYS A 187 -14.56 6.09 -15.21
N LEU A 188 -13.48 5.55 -15.79
CA LEU A 188 -12.70 4.48 -15.18
C LEU A 188 -12.07 4.96 -13.86
N VAL A 189 -11.34 6.09 -13.89
CA VAL A 189 -10.67 6.63 -12.70
C VAL A 189 -11.66 6.95 -11.59
N TYR A 190 -12.72 7.68 -11.93
CA TYR A 190 -13.75 8.08 -11.00
C TYR A 190 -14.43 6.87 -10.36
N ARG A 191 -14.70 5.80 -11.11
CA ARG A 191 -15.28 4.58 -10.56
C ARG A 191 -14.32 3.90 -9.59
N PHE A 192 -13.04 3.76 -9.92
CA PHE A 192 -12.07 3.19 -8.98
C PHE A 192 -11.94 4.03 -7.72
N ALA A 193 -11.93 5.36 -7.84
CA ALA A 193 -11.95 6.27 -6.70
C ALA A 193 -13.22 6.08 -5.84
N LEU A 194 -14.41 6.04 -6.45
CA LEU A 194 -15.68 5.86 -5.74
C LEU A 194 -15.77 4.49 -5.04
N TYR A 195 -15.41 3.42 -5.74
CA TYR A 195 -15.40 2.08 -5.16
C TYR A 195 -14.37 1.96 -4.04
N GLY A 196 -13.18 2.53 -4.24
CA GLY A 196 -12.17 2.63 -3.18
C GLY A 196 -12.70 3.41 -1.98
N MET A 197 -13.38 4.54 -2.19
CA MET A 197 -14.00 5.32 -1.11
C MET A 197 -15.02 4.50 -0.31
N VAL A 198 -15.91 3.78 -1.00
CA VAL A 198 -16.91 2.93 -0.34
C VAL A 198 -16.25 1.77 0.40
N GLY A 199 -15.38 1.01 -0.27
CA GLY A 199 -14.73 -0.15 0.34
C GLY A 199 -13.77 0.22 1.45
N GLY A 200 -13.08 1.35 1.34
CA GLY A 200 -12.19 1.85 2.37
C GLY A 200 -12.95 2.38 3.58
N GLY A 201 -14.04 3.13 3.36
CA GLY A 201 -14.90 3.63 4.43
C GLY A 201 -15.59 2.50 5.20
N LEU A 202 -16.21 1.55 4.47
CA LEU A 202 -16.80 0.35 5.08
C LEU A 202 -15.73 -0.51 5.75
N GLY A 203 -14.61 -0.73 5.08
CA GLY A 203 -13.49 -1.52 5.59
C GLY A 203 -12.96 -1.03 6.92
N PHE A 204 -12.65 0.26 7.01
CA PHE A 204 -12.05 0.82 8.21
C PHE A 204 -13.09 1.14 9.29
N GLY A 205 -14.27 1.63 8.89
CA GLY A 205 -15.40 1.87 9.78
C GLY A 205 -15.89 0.58 10.45
N LEU A 206 -16.26 -0.43 9.67
CA LEU A 206 -16.73 -1.72 10.19
C LEU A 206 -15.60 -2.48 10.90
N GLY A 207 -14.38 -2.41 10.36
CA GLY A 207 -13.21 -2.97 11.04
C GLY A 207 -12.99 -2.38 12.42
N GLY A 208 -13.34 -1.10 12.63
CA GLY A 208 -13.28 -0.45 13.93
C GLY A 208 -14.09 -1.16 15.02
N PHE A 209 -15.18 -1.87 14.69
CA PHE A 209 -15.95 -2.62 15.68
C PHE A 209 -15.19 -3.80 16.30
N TRP A 210 -14.11 -4.29 15.69
CA TRP A 210 -13.21 -5.23 16.36
C TRP A 210 -12.52 -4.61 17.57
N MET A 211 -12.21 -3.31 17.51
CA MET A 211 -11.64 -2.58 18.64
C MET A 211 -12.65 -2.40 19.77
N VAL A 212 -13.92 -2.20 19.42
CA VAL A 212 -15.03 -2.11 20.39
C VAL A 212 -15.25 -3.48 21.05
N LEU A 213 -15.28 -4.55 20.26
CA LEU A 213 -15.44 -5.90 20.78
C LEU A 213 -14.28 -6.26 21.73
N GLY A 214 -13.06 -5.92 21.33
CA GLY A 214 -11.87 -6.17 22.14
C GLY A 214 -11.77 -5.36 23.43
N SER A 215 -12.51 -4.25 23.58
CA SER A 215 -12.56 -3.55 24.87
C SER A 215 -13.53 -4.18 25.89
N HIS A 216 -14.39 -5.11 25.44
CA HIS A 216 -15.38 -5.79 26.28
C HIS A 216 -15.07 -7.27 26.51
N ILE A 217 -14.16 -7.85 25.72
CA ILE A 217 -13.74 -9.25 25.83
C ILE A 217 -12.35 -9.31 26.46
N PRO A 218 -12.10 -10.22 27.41
CA PRO A 218 -10.76 -10.40 27.98
C PRO A 218 -9.69 -10.71 26.92
N ASP A 219 -8.49 -10.16 27.10
CA ASP A 219 -7.36 -10.31 26.17
C ASP A 219 -6.89 -11.76 25.96
N PHE A 220 -7.29 -12.72 26.82
CA PHE A 220 -6.95 -14.13 26.62
C PHE A 220 -7.63 -14.77 25.40
N VAL A 221 -8.70 -14.15 24.87
CA VAL A 221 -9.42 -14.65 23.69
C VAL A 221 -8.70 -14.27 22.40
N LEU A 222 -8.32 -13.00 22.28
CA LEU A 222 -7.52 -12.47 21.18
C LEU A 222 -6.84 -11.20 21.70
N LYS A 223 -5.52 -11.12 21.62
CA LYS A 223 -4.80 -9.91 22.06
C LYS A 223 -4.74 -8.83 20.98
N ASP A 224 -4.64 -9.26 19.73
CA ASP A 224 -4.40 -8.38 18.58
C ASP A 224 -5.71 -8.02 17.84
N TRP A 225 -6.71 -7.49 18.55
CA TRP A 225 -7.97 -7.01 17.95
C TRP A 225 -7.78 -5.98 16.83
N TRP A 226 -6.72 -5.18 16.93
CA TRP A 226 -6.25 -4.30 15.87
C TRP A 226 -6.06 -5.04 14.53
N LYS A 227 -5.59 -6.28 14.59
CA LYS A 227 -5.28 -7.07 13.42
C LYS A 227 -6.52 -7.52 12.68
N ALA A 228 -7.56 -7.90 13.43
CA ALA A 228 -8.87 -8.18 12.87
C ALA A 228 -9.45 -6.96 12.14
N MET A 229 -9.23 -5.75 12.66
CA MET A 229 -9.56 -4.50 11.97
C MET A 229 -8.78 -4.34 10.66
N GLU A 230 -7.46 -4.52 10.67
CA GLU A 230 -6.63 -4.42 9.45
C GLU A 230 -7.04 -5.45 8.37
N PHE A 231 -7.32 -6.69 8.78
CA PHE A 231 -7.84 -7.72 7.89
C PHE A 231 -9.17 -7.31 7.26
N THR A 232 -10.11 -6.79 8.05
CA THR A 232 -11.43 -6.36 7.57
C THR A 232 -11.31 -5.19 6.60
N PHE A 233 -10.44 -4.23 6.92
CA PHE A 233 -10.16 -3.10 6.04
C PHE A 233 -9.59 -3.58 4.70
N GLY A 234 -8.61 -4.48 4.72
CA GLY A 234 -7.97 -5.00 3.50
C GLY A 234 -8.94 -5.83 2.67
N LEU A 235 -9.74 -6.68 3.31
CA LEU A 235 -10.74 -7.52 2.68
C LEU A 235 -11.78 -6.67 1.92
N LEU A 236 -12.39 -5.69 2.58
CA LEU A 236 -13.46 -4.88 1.99
C LEU A 236 -12.94 -3.89 0.94
N LEU A 237 -11.78 -3.27 1.17
CA LEU A 237 -11.15 -2.41 0.17
C LEU A 237 -10.74 -3.22 -1.06
N GLY A 238 -10.10 -4.38 -0.88
CA GLY A 238 -9.72 -5.28 -1.97
C GLY A 238 -10.92 -5.76 -2.78
N ALA A 239 -11.99 -6.20 -2.11
CA ALA A 239 -13.25 -6.61 -2.76
C ALA A 239 -13.86 -5.48 -3.61
N SER A 240 -13.86 -4.25 -3.08
CA SER A 240 -14.44 -3.09 -3.76
C SER A 240 -13.65 -2.69 -5.02
N LEU A 241 -12.31 -2.70 -4.95
CA LEU A 241 -11.43 -2.40 -6.09
C LEU A 241 -11.52 -3.50 -7.14
N GLY A 242 -11.62 -4.75 -6.70
CA GLY A 242 -11.90 -5.89 -7.56
C GLY A 242 -13.24 -5.79 -8.29
N LEU A 243 -14.30 -5.37 -7.59
CA LEU A 243 -15.61 -5.08 -8.18
C LEU A 243 -15.53 -3.91 -9.19
N ALA A 244 -14.75 -2.87 -8.88
CA ALA A 244 -14.50 -1.77 -9.81
C ALA A 244 -13.82 -2.27 -11.09
N ALA A 245 -12.81 -3.14 -10.96
CA ALA A 245 -12.15 -3.77 -12.10
C ALA A 245 -13.12 -4.61 -12.92
N TRP A 246 -13.96 -5.43 -12.30
CA TRP A 246 -14.95 -6.24 -13.00
C TRP A 246 -15.96 -5.39 -13.77
N LYS A 247 -16.48 -4.32 -13.17
CA LYS A 247 -17.46 -3.41 -13.81
C LYS A 247 -16.86 -2.59 -14.96
N ASN A 248 -15.55 -2.43 -14.99
CA ASN A 248 -14.85 -1.67 -16.02
C ASN A 248 -13.94 -2.54 -16.91
N ARG A 249 -14.00 -3.87 -16.79
CA ARG A 249 -13.11 -4.81 -17.50
C ARG A 249 -13.14 -4.62 -19.01
N ASP A 250 -14.30 -4.27 -19.57
CA ASP A 250 -14.46 -4.08 -21.01
C ASP A 250 -13.76 -2.77 -21.45
N ILE A 251 -13.85 -1.69 -20.66
CA ILE A 251 -13.12 -0.44 -20.88
C ILE A 251 -11.61 -0.65 -20.75
N ILE A 252 -11.18 -1.42 -19.75
CA ILE A 252 -9.77 -1.73 -19.52
C ILE A 252 -9.24 -2.56 -20.70
N ARG A 253 -9.91 -3.66 -21.06
CA ARG A 253 -9.52 -4.54 -22.17
C ARG A 253 -9.54 -3.83 -23.51
N ALA A 254 -10.58 -3.04 -23.81
CA ALA A 254 -10.64 -2.25 -25.04
C ALA A 254 -9.43 -1.29 -25.17
N GLY A 255 -8.96 -0.74 -24.04
CA GLY A 255 -7.75 0.08 -23.99
C GLY A 255 -6.45 -0.65 -24.37
N PHE A 256 -6.46 -1.99 -24.36
CA PHE A 256 -5.31 -2.85 -24.65
C PHE A 256 -5.50 -3.72 -25.92
N GLN A 257 -6.73 -3.88 -26.41
CA GLN A 257 -7.06 -4.71 -27.58
C GLN A 257 -6.66 -4.10 -28.93
N SER A 258 -6.32 -2.82 -29.00
CA SER A 258 -5.98 -2.11 -30.24
C SER A 258 -4.60 -2.46 -30.84
N GLY A 259 -3.91 -3.51 -30.37
CA GLY A 259 -2.59 -3.91 -30.87
C GLY A 259 -1.44 -2.95 -30.49
N ASN A 260 -1.77 -1.75 -29.98
CA ASN A 260 -0.83 -0.77 -29.45
C ASN A 260 -0.39 -1.10 -28.02
N TYR A 261 -0.06 -2.37 -27.75
CA TYR A 261 0.73 -2.65 -26.56
C TYR A 261 2.05 -1.89 -26.72
N PRO A 262 2.48 -1.11 -25.72
CA PRO A 262 3.87 -0.69 -25.69
C PRO A 262 4.70 -1.95 -25.84
N ALA A 263 5.58 -1.99 -26.85
CA ALA A 263 6.52 -3.08 -27.00
C ALA A 263 7.15 -3.33 -25.62
N ALA A 264 7.23 -4.61 -25.23
CA ALA A 264 7.87 -4.94 -23.97
C ALA A 264 9.22 -4.24 -23.93
N PRO A 265 9.51 -3.41 -22.91
CA PRO A 265 10.73 -2.63 -22.88
C PRO A 265 11.91 -3.61 -23.00
N SER A 266 12.88 -3.27 -23.84
CA SER A 266 14.08 -4.09 -23.98
C SER A 266 14.66 -4.35 -22.59
N PRO A 267 15.00 -5.60 -22.26
CA PRO A 267 15.51 -5.93 -20.95
C PRO A 267 16.77 -5.12 -20.67
N MET A 268 16.77 -4.40 -19.55
CA MET A 268 17.94 -3.66 -19.10
C MET A 268 19.06 -4.63 -18.75
N HIS A 269 20.31 -4.21 -18.99
CA HIS A 269 21.48 -4.94 -18.52
C HIS A 269 21.40 -5.11 -16.99
N ARG A 270 21.66 -6.33 -16.48
CA ARG A 270 21.41 -6.67 -15.06
C ARG A 270 22.14 -5.74 -14.09
N ALA A 271 23.37 -5.36 -14.40
CA ALA A 271 24.14 -4.44 -13.55
C ALA A 271 23.48 -3.05 -13.46
N ALA A 272 22.91 -2.54 -14.57
CA ALA A 272 22.21 -1.27 -14.58
C ALA A 272 20.86 -1.36 -13.84
N GLU A 273 20.15 -2.48 -13.99
CA GLU A 273 18.91 -2.75 -13.24
C GLU A 273 19.18 -2.75 -11.73
N PHE A 274 20.14 -3.56 -11.26
CA PHE A 274 20.48 -3.64 -9.84
C PHE A 274 21.07 -2.32 -9.31
N GLY A 275 21.92 -1.65 -10.08
CA GLY A 275 22.45 -0.33 -9.71
C GLY A 275 21.35 0.71 -9.52
N LEU A 276 20.34 0.73 -10.40
CA LEU A 276 19.21 1.66 -10.30
C LEU A 276 18.29 1.35 -9.11
N VAL A 277 17.99 0.07 -8.85
CA VAL A 277 17.19 -0.33 -7.67
C VAL A 277 17.91 0.03 -6.39
N PHE A 278 19.21 -0.27 -6.31
CA PHE A 278 20.03 0.04 -5.16
C PHE A 278 20.10 1.55 -4.90
N ALA A 279 20.38 2.35 -5.93
CA ALA A 279 20.39 3.80 -5.84
C ALA A 279 19.02 4.36 -5.39
N LEU A 280 17.92 3.80 -5.91
CA LEU A 280 16.57 4.20 -5.52
C LEU A 280 16.26 3.82 -4.06
N ALA A 281 16.64 2.62 -3.62
CA ALA A 281 16.48 2.19 -2.24
C ALA A 281 17.27 3.09 -1.27
N LEU A 282 18.53 3.41 -1.60
CA LEU A 282 19.34 4.36 -0.83
C LEU A 282 18.74 5.76 -0.83
N PHE A 283 18.21 6.23 -1.94
CA PHE A 283 17.57 7.54 -2.00
C PHE A 283 16.37 7.62 -1.05
N ILE A 284 15.48 6.63 -1.11
CA ILE A 284 14.20 6.64 -0.39
C ILE A 284 14.38 6.36 1.10
N HIS A 285 15.18 5.36 1.44
CA HIS A 285 15.31 4.87 2.80
C HIS A 285 16.53 5.45 3.53
N TRP A 286 17.34 6.30 2.89
CA TRP A 286 18.50 6.85 3.57
C TRP A 286 18.77 8.31 3.23
N LEU A 287 19.11 8.62 1.97
CA LEU A 287 19.59 9.94 1.60
C LEU A 287 18.53 11.03 1.81
N PHE A 288 17.33 10.82 1.28
CA PHE A 288 16.29 11.84 1.28
C PHE A 288 15.71 12.08 2.69
N PRO A 289 15.38 11.05 3.50
CA PRO A 289 14.96 11.26 4.89
C PRO A 289 16.01 12.02 5.72
N ASN A 290 17.28 11.61 5.68
CA ASN A 290 18.34 12.29 6.45
C ASN A 290 18.54 13.75 6.02
N LEU A 291 18.49 14.02 4.71
CA LEU A 291 18.58 15.39 4.18
C LEU A 291 17.40 16.24 4.68
N LEU A 292 16.19 15.68 4.64
CA LEU A 292 14.97 16.38 5.00
C LEU A 292 14.89 16.65 6.51
N GLU A 293 15.15 15.63 7.34
CA GLU A 293 15.17 15.74 8.81
C GLU A 293 16.19 16.79 9.26
N SER A 294 17.43 16.73 8.75
CA SER A 294 18.47 17.73 9.05
C SER A 294 18.03 19.15 8.71
N PHE A 295 17.30 19.32 7.60
CA PHE A 295 16.79 20.63 7.19
C PHE A 295 15.59 21.11 8.02
N MET A 296 14.78 20.19 8.53
CA MET A 296 13.64 20.51 9.41
C MET A 296 14.11 20.86 10.83
N GLU A 297 15.08 20.13 11.37
CA GLU A 297 15.62 20.39 12.72
C GLU A 297 16.35 21.73 12.81
N THR A 298 17.10 22.11 11.77
CA THR A 298 17.86 23.37 11.73
C THR A 298 16.99 24.63 11.68
N ARG A 299 15.71 24.54 11.28
CA ARG A 299 14.84 25.71 11.09
C ARG A 299 13.94 26.06 12.28
N GLY A 300 13.87 25.21 13.31
CA GLY A 300 13.04 25.45 14.50
C GLY A 300 11.53 25.58 14.22
N PRO A 301 10.70 25.90 15.23
CA PRO A 301 9.26 26.12 15.05
C PRO A 301 8.99 27.29 14.10
N ALA A 302 7.94 27.20 13.28
CA ALA A 302 7.58 28.24 12.33
C ALA A 302 7.04 29.49 13.04
N ASN A 303 7.83 30.55 13.09
CA ASN A 303 7.50 31.81 13.75
C ASN A 303 6.87 32.85 12.80
N ASN A 304 6.80 32.56 11.49
CA ASN A 304 6.15 33.43 10.50
C ASN A 304 5.50 32.65 9.35
N ILE A 305 4.70 33.34 8.54
CA ILE A 305 3.94 32.76 7.41
C ILE A 305 4.86 32.05 6.41
N GLY A 306 6.01 32.64 6.08
CA GLY A 306 6.97 32.06 5.13
C GLY A 306 7.51 30.72 5.62
N GLN A 307 7.91 30.63 6.90
CA GLN A 307 8.36 29.38 7.52
C GLN A 307 7.25 28.33 7.58
N SER A 308 6.01 28.73 7.85
CA SER A 308 4.85 27.82 7.85
C SER A 308 4.61 27.21 6.47
N ILE A 309 4.70 28.01 5.41
CA ILE A 309 4.62 27.53 4.02
C ILE A 309 5.74 26.55 3.72
N VAL A 310 6.99 26.90 4.05
CA VAL A 310 8.13 25.99 3.80
C VAL A 310 7.98 24.69 4.56
N TYR A 311 7.60 24.72 5.85
CA TYR A 311 7.36 23.52 6.63
C TYR A 311 6.27 22.63 5.99
N GLY A 312 5.19 23.24 5.50
CA GLY A 312 4.15 22.49 4.79
C GLY A 312 4.66 21.84 3.49
N ILE A 313 5.53 22.51 2.74
CA ILE A 313 6.18 21.94 1.55
C ILE A 313 7.07 20.77 1.94
N LEU A 314 7.94 20.95 2.95
CA LEU A 314 8.83 19.90 3.44
C LEU A 314 8.06 18.69 3.94
N ARG A 315 6.94 18.89 4.64
CA ARG A 315 6.03 17.82 5.04
C ARG A 315 5.49 17.03 3.84
N VAL A 316 5.04 17.71 2.78
CA VAL A 316 4.58 17.02 1.57
C VAL A 316 5.72 16.27 0.86
N LEU A 317 6.93 16.83 0.86
CA LEU A 317 8.11 16.18 0.30
C LEU A 317 8.56 14.97 1.11
N GLY A 318 8.40 15.00 2.44
CA GLY A 318 8.70 13.87 3.33
C GLY A 318 7.66 12.75 3.32
N ASN A 319 6.46 13.02 2.79
CA ASN A 319 5.40 12.04 2.74
C ASN A 319 5.53 11.08 1.56
N TYR A 320 4.88 9.92 1.68
CA TYR A 320 4.78 8.88 0.65
C TYR A 320 4.34 9.38 -0.73
N ALA A 321 3.56 10.45 -0.80
CA ALA A 321 3.14 11.05 -2.05
C ALA A 321 4.30 11.46 -2.96
N PHE A 322 5.37 12.01 -2.37
CA PHE A 322 6.56 12.39 -3.09
C PHE A 322 7.32 11.17 -3.61
N TYR A 323 7.54 10.15 -2.77
CA TYR A 323 8.22 8.92 -3.18
C TYR A 323 7.46 8.18 -4.30
N GLY A 324 6.13 8.12 -4.21
CA GLY A 324 5.28 7.60 -5.27
C GLY A 324 5.38 8.39 -6.58
N PHE A 325 5.46 9.72 -6.51
CA PHE A 325 5.75 10.56 -7.66
C PHE A 325 7.12 10.24 -8.29
N ILE A 326 8.17 10.07 -7.48
CA ILE A 326 9.50 9.65 -7.95
C ILE A 326 9.44 8.28 -8.64
N PHE A 327 8.71 7.30 -8.10
CA PHE A 327 8.51 6.01 -8.76
C PHE A 327 7.92 6.16 -10.15
N VAL A 328 6.88 7.00 -10.29
CA VAL A 328 6.24 7.26 -11.58
C VAL A 328 7.21 7.92 -12.58
N LEU A 329 8.02 8.89 -12.15
CA LEU A 329 9.03 9.51 -13.00
C LEU A 329 10.09 8.51 -13.47
N ILE A 330 10.52 7.61 -12.58
CA ILE A 330 11.52 6.59 -12.89
C ILE A 330 10.97 5.61 -13.93
N ILE A 331 9.76 5.07 -13.75
CA ILE A 331 9.19 4.13 -14.75
C ILE A 331 8.83 4.83 -16.08
N MET A 332 8.60 6.14 -16.08
CA MET A 332 8.45 6.92 -17.32
C MET A 332 9.73 6.96 -18.16
N ARG A 333 10.90 6.89 -17.51
CA ARG A 333 12.22 6.89 -18.15
C ARG A 333 12.76 5.48 -18.37
N PHE A 334 12.54 4.58 -17.43
CA PHE A 334 13.06 3.22 -17.37
C PHE A 334 11.95 2.20 -17.05
N PRO A 335 11.02 1.92 -17.98
CA PRO A 335 9.88 1.05 -17.70
C PRO A 335 10.25 -0.39 -17.26
N SER A 336 11.44 -0.87 -17.63
CA SER A 336 11.95 -2.19 -17.25
C SER A 336 12.17 -2.36 -15.74
N ILE A 337 12.32 -1.25 -14.98
CA ILE A 337 12.52 -1.28 -13.54
C ILE A 337 11.22 -1.45 -12.74
N ALA A 338 10.06 -1.37 -13.41
CA ALA A 338 8.77 -1.34 -12.73
C ALA A 338 8.51 -2.57 -11.85
N TRP A 339 9.00 -3.75 -12.25
CA TRP A 339 8.91 -4.96 -11.42
C TRP A 339 9.74 -4.86 -10.14
N GLN A 340 10.94 -4.27 -10.21
CA GLN A 340 11.78 -4.08 -9.05
C GLN A 340 11.17 -3.08 -8.07
N ILE A 341 10.57 -2.00 -8.57
CA ILE A 341 9.82 -1.07 -7.70
C ILE A 341 8.61 -1.78 -7.07
N GLY A 342 7.84 -2.49 -7.88
CA GLY A 342 6.60 -3.14 -7.44
C GLY A 342 6.81 -4.29 -6.44
N ILE A 343 7.89 -5.06 -6.59
CA ILE A 343 8.15 -6.28 -5.80
C ILE A 343 9.30 -6.05 -4.82
N THR A 344 10.50 -5.72 -5.33
CA THR A 344 11.73 -5.66 -4.53
C THR A 344 11.73 -4.50 -3.54
N LEU A 345 11.37 -3.27 -3.97
CA LEU A 345 11.32 -2.14 -3.04
C LEU A 345 10.17 -2.28 -2.04
N THR A 346 9.04 -2.85 -2.46
CA THR A 346 7.95 -3.24 -1.55
C THR A 346 8.45 -4.21 -0.47
N PHE A 347 9.22 -5.23 -0.86
CA PHE A 347 9.81 -6.20 0.07
C PHE A 347 10.92 -5.58 0.94
N CYS A 348 11.75 -4.70 0.37
CA CYS A 348 12.85 -4.03 1.07
C CYS A 348 12.38 -3.39 2.38
N HIS A 349 11.21 -2.77 2.36
CA HIS A 349 10.64 -2.17 3.56
C HIS A 349 10.28 -3.21 4.64
N ALA A 350 9.75 -4.37 4.25
CA ALA A 350 9.50 -5.47 5.19
C ALA A 350 10.81 -5.97 5.83
N ALA A 351 11.91 -6.01 5.06
CA ALA A 351 13.23 -6.34 5.59
C ALA A 351 13.77 -5.26 6.54
N ILE A 352 13.57 -3.97 6.22
CA ILE A 352 13.95 -2.85 7.11
C ILE A 352 13.21 -2.94 8.44
N ASP A 353 11.90 -3.16 8.41
CA ASP A 353 11.11 -3.17 9.64
C ASP A 353 11.38 -4.42 10.50
N LEU A 354 11.65 -5.59 9.90
CA LEU A 354 12.14 -6.75 10.66
C LEU A 354 13.39 -6.42 11.47
N ILE A 355 14.34 -5.73 10.83
CA ILE A 355 15.60 -5.37 11.49
C ILE A 355 15.39 -4.31 12.56
N ARG A 356 14.44 -3.37 12.37
CA ARG A 356 14.05 -2.43 13.42
C ARG A 356 13.46 -3.11 14.64
N ASP A 357 12.63 -4.14 14.42
CA ASP A 357 12.03 -4.88 15.53
C ASP A 357 13.07 -5.67 16.33
N PHE A 358 14.12 -6.17 15.70
CA PHE A 358 15.24 -6.83 16.40
C PHE A 358 16.13 -5.84 17.16
N TYR A 359 16.18 -4.58 16.73
CA TYR A 359 17.10 -3.58 17.27
C TYR A 359 16.40 -2.22 17.45
N PRO A 360 15.43 -2.11 18.38
CA PRO A 360 14.58 -0.93 18.53
C PRO A 360 15.35 0.33 18.96
N ASP A 361 16.48 0.17 19.66
CA ASP A 361 17.27 1.28 20.22
C ASP A 361 18.33 1.82 19.26
N LEU A 362 18.50 1.22 18.08
CA LEU A 362 19.54 1.61 17.13
C LEU A 362 18.97 2.47 16.02
N ASN A 363 19.74 3.49 15.61
CA ASN A 363 19.37 4.34 14.48
C ASN A 363 19.28 3.47 13.21
N PRO A 364 18.07 3.24 12.66
CA PRO A 364 17.87 2.34 11.53
C PRO A 364 18.49 2.89 10.23
N TRP A 365 18.93 4.15 10.25
CA TRP A 365 19.46 4.87 9.10
C TRP A 365 20.99 4.93 9.09
N ALA A 366 21.67 4.29 10.04
CA ALA A 366 23.13 4.19 10.02
C ALA A 366 23.59 3.23 8.91
N MET A 367 24.13 3.78 7.81
CA MET A 367 24.70 2.98 6.72
C MET A 367 25.91 2.18 7.17
N PHE A 368 26.17 1.07 6.45
CA PHE A 368 27.33 0.20 6.65
C PHE A 368 27.41 -0.42 8.06
N THR A 369 26.27 -0.54 8.72
CA THR A 369 26.11 -1.36 9.92
C THR A 369 25.73 -2.80 9.55
N MET A 370 25.81 -3.73 10.50
CA MET A 370 25.33 -5.10 10.30
C MET A 370 23.83 -5.14 9.94
N HIS A 371 23.04 -4.19 10.42
CA HIS A 371 21.63 -4.01 10.06
C HIS A 371 21.45 -3.77 8.56
N PHE A 372 22.20 -2.80 8.04
CA PHE A 372 22.22 -2.49 6.61
C PHE A 372 22.61 -3.71 5.79
N PHE A 373 23.63 -4.46 6.23
CA PHE A 373 24.06 -5.68 5.56
C PHE A 373 22.93 -6.72 5.46
N TRP A 374 22.20 -6.97 6.54
CA TRP A 374 21.09 -7.92 6.53
C TRP A 374 19.91 -7.48 5.67
N VAL A 375 19.52 -6.20 5.75
CA VAL A 375 18.49 -5.62 4.86
C VAL A 375 18.92 -5.77 3.40
N PHE A 376 20.16 -5.39 3.10
CA PHE A 376 20.74 -5.49 1.76
C PHE A 376 20.73 -6.93 1.25
N LEU A 377 21.21 -7.89 2.06
CA LEU A 377 21.27 -9.30 1.68
C LEU A 377 19.88 -9.87 1.37
N MET A 378 18.91 -9.69 2.27
CA MET A 378 17.53 -10.15 2.05
C MET A 378 16.91 -9.51 0.80
N THR A 379 17.09 -8.20 0.64
CA THR A 379 16.55 -7.46 -0.50
C THR A 379 17.22 -7.86 -1.81
N ALA A 380 18.54 -8.11 -1.80
CA ALA A 380 19.29 -8.54 -2.98
C ALA A 380 18.82 -9.91 -3.49
N VAL A 381 18.49 -10.84 -2.60
CA VAL A 381 17.89 -12.14 -2.97
C VAL A 381 16.57 -11.93 -3.71
N VAL A 382 15.66 -11.12 -3.17
CA VAL A 382 14.39 -10.80 -3.82
C VAL A 382 14.59 -10.02 -5.12
N ALA A 383 15.59 -9.14 -5.19
CA ALA A 383 15.95 -8.40 -6.40
C ALA A 383 16.40 -9.34 -7.54
N ILE A 384 17.26 -10.30 -7.22
CA ILE A 384 17.76 -11.32 -8.17
C ILE A 384 16.61 -12.20 -8.67
N LEU A 385 15.75 -12.67 -7.76
CA LEU A 385 14.58 -13.49 -8.13
C LEU A 385 13.56 -12.68 -8.96
N THR A 386 13.35 -11.40 -8.62
CA THR A 386 12.49 -10.49 -9.40
C THR A 386 13.05 -10.29 -10.80
N ALA A 387 14.36 -10.06 -10.94
CA ALA A 387 15.04 -9.95 -12.23
C ALA A 387 14.89 -11.26 -13.03
N TYR A 388 15.03 -12.41 -12.39
CA TYR A 388 14.87 -13.70 -13.06
C TYR A 388 13.43 -13.93 -13.53
N TYR A 389 12.44 -13.84 -12.64
CA TYR A 389 11.04 -14.16 -12.95
C TYR A 389 10.40 -13.13 -13.88
N SER A 390 10.79 -11.86 -13.83
CA SER A 390 10.27 -10.81 -14.73
C SER A 390 10.58 -11.06 -16.21
N ARG A 391 11.62 -11.83 -16.51
CA ARG A 391 12.04 -12.21 -17.87
C ARG A 391 11.35 -13.46 -18.40
N LEU A 392 10.55 -14.15 -17.59
CA LEU A 392 9.76 -15.30 -18.04
C LEU A 392 8.51 -14.85 -18.81
N LYS A 393 8.06 -15.67 -19.75
CA LYS A 393 6.84 -15.42 -20.55
C LYS A 393 5.59 -15.20 -19.68
N ASN A 394 5.49 -15.91 -18.56
CA ASN A 394 4.40 -15.82 -17.59
C ASN A 394 4.89 -15.29 -16.24
N SER A 395 5.42 -14.07 -16.23
CA SER A 395 6.07 -13.48 -15.04
C SER A 395 5.13 -13.04 -13.92
N VAL A 396 3.85 -12.73 -14.20
CA VAL A 396 2.90 -12.22 -13.20
C VAL A 396 2.72 -13.20 -12.04
N THR A 397 2.43 -14.47 -12.33
CA THR A 397 2.22 -15.50 -11.30
C THR A 397 3.45 -15.73 -10.40
N PRO A 398 4.66 -16.05 -10.92
CA PRO A 398 5.82 -16.28 -10.07
C PRO A 398 6.22 -15.03 -9.29
N LEU A 399 6.07 -13.81 -9.84
CA LEU A 399 6.34 -12.58 -9.09
C LEU A 399 5.31 -12.34 -7.98
N PHE A 400 4.04 -12.69 -8.20
CA PHE A 400 3.03 -12.61 -7.15
C PHE A 400 3.30 -13.60 -6.02
N LEU A 401 3.67 -14.84 -6.36
CA LEU A 401 4.08 -15.84 -5.37
C LEU A 401 5.36 -15.42 -4.65
N LEU A 402 6.35 -14.86 -5.36
CA LEU A 402 7.57 -14.34 -4.76
C LEU A 402 7.26 -13.28 -3.69
N LEU A 403 6.40 -12.30 -3.99
CA LEU A 403 6.01 -11.28 -3.03
C LEU A 403 5.31 -11.87 -1.81
N ILE A 404 4.33 -12.76 -2.02
CA ILE A 404 3.59 -13.40 -0.92
C ILE A 404 4.55 -14.16 0.00
N TRP A 405 5.34 -15.06 -0.56
CA TRP A 405 6.14 -15.98 0.23
C TRP A 405 7.38 -15.32 0.83
N SER A 406 7.96 -14.30 0.17
CA SER A 406 9.04 -13.51 0.77
C SER A 406 8.56 -12.74 2.01
N CYS A 407 7.38 -12.11 1.97
CA CYS A 407 6.80 -11.46 3.15
C CYS A 407 6.43 -12.48 4.24
N ILE A 408 5.89 -13.65 3.89
CA ILE A 408 5.61 -14.72 4.86
C ILE A 408 6.89 -15.19 5.55
N VAL A 409 7.98 -15.38 4.80
CA VAL A 409 9.28 -15.75 5.38
C VAL A 409 9.74 -14.70 6.39
N ILE A 410 9.61 -13.41 6.10
CA ILE A 410 9.94 -12.36 7.07
C ILE A 410 9.05 -12.43 8.32
N SER A 411 7.75 -12.67 8.17
CA SER A 411 6.83 -12.88 9.30
C SER A 411 7.26 -14.06 10.17
N LEU A 412 7.66 -15.17 9.55
CA LEU A 412 8.11 -16.37 10.26
C LEU A 412 9.46 -16.15 10.94
N LEU A 413 10.39 -15.44 10.30
CA LEU A 413 11.68 -15.08 10.92
C LEU A 413 11.46 -14.18 12.13
N ARG A 414 10.53 -13.21 12.03
CA ARG A 414 10.11 -12.39 13.17
C ARG A 414 9.59 -13.27 14.30
N LEU A 415 8.69 -14.20 14.00
CA LEU A 415 8.13 -15.13 14.97
C LEU A 415 9.20 -16.05 15.58
N LEU A 416 10.21 -16.50 14.84
CA LEU A 416 11.21 -17.44 15.35
C LEU A 416 12.33 -16.78 16.17
N LEU A 417 12.71 -15.55 15.80
CA LEU A 417 13.93 -14.92 16.31
C LEU A 417 13.69 -13.85 17.39
N LEU A 418 12.48 -13.29 17.52
CA LEU A 418 12.17 -12.36 18.62
C LEU A 418 12.01 -13.11 19.94
N SER A 419 12.87 -12.83 20.92
CA SER A 419 12.85 -13.48 22.24
C SER A 419 11.45 -13.49 22.87
N GLY A 420 11.02 -14.66 23.35
CA GLY A 420 9.73 -14.85 23.99
C GLY A 420 8.57 -15.13 23.03
N SER A 421 8.70 -14.89 21.72
CA SER A 421 7.68 -15.11 20.67
C SER A 421 7.12 -16.54 20.60
N LEU A 422 7.91 -17.54 20.97
CA LEU A 422 7.52 -18.96 20.97
C LEU A 422 7.20 -19.50 22.37
N SER A 423 7.30 -18.67 23.42
CA SER A 423 6.96 -19.11 24.77
C SER A 423 5.47 -19.40 24.86
N ILE A 424 5.16 -20.66 25.15
CA ILE A 424 3.80 -21.19 25.39
C ILE A 424 3.64 -21.73 26.82
N SER A 425 4.64 -21.51 27.68
CA SER A 425 4.62 -22.04 29.04
C SER A 425 3.44 -21.47 29.83
N GLY A 426 2.63 -22.35 30.41
CA GLY A 426 1.45 -21.97 31.19
C GLY A 426 0.19 -21.63 30.37
N MET A 427 0.24 -21.70 29.04
CA MET A 427 -0.93 -21.47 28.18
C MET A 427 -1.67 -22.77 27.89
N ASN A 428 -3.00 -22.73 27.91
CA ASN A 428 -3.82 -23.83 27.40
C ASN A 428 -3.88 -23.80 25.85
N ILE A 429 -4.40 -24.87 25.22
CA ILE A 429 -4.43 -24.97 23.76
C ILE A 429 -5.24 -23.86 23.08
N PHE A 430 -6.28 -23.36 23.73
CA PHE A 430 -7.09 -22.27 23.21
C PHE A 430 -6.29 -20.97 23.20
N GLU A 431 -5.56 -20.66 24.27
CA GLU A 431 -4.66 -19.50 24.34
C GLU A 431 -3.52 -19.60 23.32
N VAL A 432 -2.95 -20.79 23.14
CA VAL A 432 -1.90 -21.01 22.12
C VAL A 432 -2.43 -20.69 20.72
N VAL A 433 -3.63 -21.14 20.37
CA VAL A 433 -4.19 -20.97 19.02
C VAL A 433 -4.75 -19.56 18.80
N PHE A 434 -5.60 -19.06 19.71
CA PHE A 434 -6.39 -17.84 19.48
C PHE A 434 -5.74 -16.58 20.04
N ASN A 435 -4.90 -16.69 21.07
CA ASN A 435 -4.16 -15.56 21.60
C ASN A 435 -2.76 -15.49 20.98
N ARG A 436 -1.99 -16.58 21.05
CA ARG A 436 -0.57 -16.55 20.70
C ARG A 436 -0.29 -16.57 19.21
N PHE A 437 -0.82 -17.56 18.50
CA PHE A 437 -0.48 -17.80 17.09
C PHE A 437 -1.60 -17.43 16.09
N PHE A 438 -2.69 -16.80 16.55
CA PHE A 438 -3.84 -16.50 15.71
C PHE A 438 -3.45 -15.74 14.43
N VAL A 439 -2.65 -14.68 14.60
CA VAL A 439 -2.23 -13.81 13.50
C VAL A 439 -1.36 -14.58 12.50
N ASP A 440 -0.40 -15.36 12.99
CA ASP A 440 0.52 -16.14 12.15
C ASP A 440 -0.19 -17.27 11.40
N ILE A 441 -1.07 -18.01 12.08
CA ILE A 441 -1.92 -19.04 11.47
C ILE A 441 -2.77 -18.42 10.37
N PHE A 442 -3.41 -17.28 10.66
CA PHE A 442 -4.27 -16.61 9.70
C PHE A 442 -3.50 -16.12 8.47
N PHE A 443 -2.26 -15.64 8.64
CA PHE A 443 -1.39 -15.28 7.51
C PHE A 443 -1.04 -16.47 6.65
N ILE A 444 -0.60 -17.58 7.25
CA ILE A 444 -0.20 -18.78 6.52
C ILE A 444 -1.41 -19.34 5.75
N LEU A 445 -2.56 -19.47 6.40
CA LEU A 445 -3.78 -19.96 5.76
C LEU A 445 -4.22 -19.03 4.62
N SER A 446 -4.15 -17.72 4.81
CA SER A 446 -4.47 -16.74 3.77
C SER A 446 -3.49 -16.80 2.59
N ALA A 447 -2.19 -16.94 2.86
CA ALA A 447 -1.16 -17.09 1.83
C ALA A 447 -1.34 -18.39 1.02
N ILE A 448 -1.67 -19.50 1.69
CA ILE A 448 -2.00 -20.77 1.03
C ILE A 448 -3.26 -20.61 0.17
N ALA A 449 -4.33 -20.02 0.71
CA ALA A 449 -5.58 -19.82 -0.02
C ALA A 449 -5.39 -18.94 -1.27
N VAL A 450 -4.67 -17.82 -1.15
CA VAL A 450 -4.35 -16.94 -2.28
C VAL A 450 -3.47 -17.66 -3.30
N THR A 451 -2.43 -18.38 -2.84
CA THR A 451 -1.56 -19.19 -3.71
C THR A 451 -2.37 -20.24 -4.49
N TRP A 452 -3.26 -20.95 -3.81
CA TRP A 452 -4.13 -21.96 -4.42
C TRP A 452 -4.99 -21.37 -5.53
N ILE A 453 -5.66 -20.22 -5.26
CA ILE A 453 -6.47 -19.52 -6.27
C ILE A 453 -5.63 -19.08 -7.47
N ILE A 454 -4.41 -18.54 -7.23
CA ILE A 454 -3.48 -18.12 -8.29
C ILE A 454 -3.08 -19.31 -9.17
N LEU A 455 -2.74 -20.45 -8.57
CA LEU A 455 -2.29 -21.66 -9.29
C LEU A 455 -3.42 -22.28 -10.12
N LEU A 456 -4.64 -22.34 -9.59
CA LEU A 456 -5.82 -22.78 -10.34
C LEU A 456 -6.07 -21.90 -11.58
N LYS A 457 -5.80 -20.59 -11.47
CA LYS A 457 -5.92 -19.67 -12.61
C LYS A 457 -4.83 -19.88 -13.65
N LYS A 458 -3.59 -20.16 -13.23
CA LYS A 458 -2.49 -20.48 -14.15
C LYS A 458 -2.81 -21.71 -15.01
N GLN A 459 -3.36 -22.77 -14.42
CA GLN A 459 -3.73 -23.98 -15.16
C GLN A 459 -4.80 -23.73 -16.23
N SER A 460 -5.68 -22.74 -16.04
CA SER A 460 -6.71 -22.38 -17.03
C SER A 460 -6.24 -21.52 -18.21
N GLN A 461 -4.97 -21.12 -18.22
CA GLN A 461 -4.35 -20.32 -19.29
C GLN A 461 -3.53 -21.15 -20.28
N TYR A 462 -3.24 -22.41 -19.92
CA TYR A 462 -2.66 -23.44 -20.78
C TYR A 462 -3.77 -24.42 -21.17
#